data_AF-A0A031JSS9-F1
#
_entry.id   AF-A0A031JSS9-F1
#
_cell.length_a   1.000
_cell.length_b   1.000
_cell.length_c   1.000
_cell.angle_alpha   90.00
_cell.angle_beta   90.00
_cell.angle_gamma   90.00
#
_symmetry.space_group_name_H-M   'P 1'
#
loop_
_entity.id
_entity.type
_entity.pdbx_description
1 polymer ?
#
loop_
_entity_poly.entity_id
_entity_poly.type
_entity_poly.pdbx_seq_one_letter_code
_entity_poly.pdbx_strand_id
1 'polypeptide(L)'
;MSPDPRTLAQRLSAETGLEFEGTEGRDGEGSRWLELQPAGHPTHQTFVLRATIGWRRIDIEFRPGSFAGDLMDAMGRADESGRWGFRSVLGVCRDAGAEVALTLNGVLRDPEDPLIWQVHWRSLGLVIRKGMLAINAGDAAQDMRQIELWTSRAAAAVVAILPLEAEEGETGEAMPDVLGLPEGAKTRIEVNRYERDRRNRAAALAIHGYVCKACDLDMGERYGAAAAGLIEVHHVTPVSEVGEGYIVDPSNDLVPLCPNCHSVTHRRSPSYSVGEVRAMLHERFAGSDLGTDQES
;
A
#
# COMPACT_ATOMS: atom_id res chain seq x y z
N MET A 1 -13.33 2.41 -19.50
CA MET A 1 -12.52 3.65 -19.65
C MET A 1 -11.08 3.24 -19.44
N SER A 2 -10.17 3.63 -20.34
CA SER A 2 -8.73 3.29 -20.22
C SER A 2 -8.15 3.94 -18.96
N PRO A 3 -7.17 3.33 -18.26
CA PRO A 3 -6.58 3.88 -17.03
C PRO A 3 -6.10 5.31 -17.17
N ASP A 4 -6.76 6.26 -16.51
CA ASP A 4 -6.31 7.65 -16.49
C ASP A 4 -5.06 7.75 -15.59
N PRO A 5 -3.92 8.22 -16.12
CA PRO A 5 -2.70 8.35 -15.32
C PRO A 5 -2.88 9.26 -14.11
N ARG A 6 -3.77 10.27 -14.16
CA ARG A 6 -4.01 11.16 -13.02
C ARG A 6 -4.73 10.45 -11.88
N THR A 7 -5.75 9.67 -12.20
CA THR A 7 -6.47 8.84 -11.23
C THR A 7 -5.54 7.83 -10.56
N LEU A 8 -4.67 7.17 -11.34
CA LEU A 8 -3.67 6.25 -10.79
C LEU A 8 -2.69 6.97 -9.85
N ALA A 9 -2.20 8.14 -10.26
CA ALA A 9 -1.28 8.94 -9.44
C ALA A 9 -1.92 9.39 -8.12
N GLN A 10 -3.14 9.93 -8.15
CA GLN A 10 -3.89 10.33 -6.95
C GLN A 10 -4.07 9.17 -5.97
N ARG A 11 -4.39 7.99 -6.49
CA ARG A 11 -4.57 6.79 -5.66
C ARG A 11 -3.26 6.36 -5.01
N LEU A 12 -2.18 6.29 -5.78
CA LEU A 12 -0.87 5.90 -5.25
C LEU A 12 -0.31 6.96 -4.30
N SER A 13 -0.59 8.26 -4.52
CA SER A 13 -0.31 9.33 -3.55
C SER A 13 -1.02 9.06 -2.23
N ALA A 14 -2.31 8.75 -2.27
CA ALA A 14 -3.08 8.46 -1.06
C ALA A 14 -2.65 7.14 -0.37
N GLU A 15 -2.18 6.17 -1.14
CA GLU A 15 -1.72 4.87 -0.62
C GLU A 15 -0.36 4.99 0.07
N THR A 16 0.61 5.56 -0.64
CA THR A 16 2.01 5.62 -0.26
C THR A 16 2.38 6.86 0.56
N GLY A 17 1.53 7.89 0.51
CA GLY A 17 1.80 9.22 1.04
C GLY A 17 2.93 9.96 0.33
N LEU A 18 3.47 9.46 -0.79
CA LEU A 18 4.36 10.21 -1.66
C LEU A 18 3.52 10.79 -2.80
N GLU A 19 3.48 12.11 -2.94
CA GLU A 19 2.71 12.72 -4.02
C GLU A 19 3.29 12.34 -5.39
N PHE A 20 2.45 11.85 -6.30
CA PHE A 20 2.81 11.49 -7.66
C PHE A 20 2.07 12.34 -8.70
N GLU A 21 2.75 12.59 -9.81
CA GLU A 21 2.14 13.06 -11.06
C GLU A 21 2.15 11.94 -12.09
N GLY A 22 1.03 11.79 -12.79
CA GLY A 22 0.84 10.74 -13.79
C GLY A 22 0.91 11.28 -15.22
N THR A 23 1.66 10.61 -16.08
CA THR A 23 1.67 10.84 -17.54
C THR A 23 1.42 9.52 -18.28
N GLU A 24 1.08 9.61 -19.57
CA GLU A 24 0.92 8.43 -20.42
C GLU A 24 1.55 8.63 -21.79
N GLY A 25 1.78 7.52 -22.49
CA GLY A 25 2.19 7.54 -23.88
C GLY A 25 2.23 6.15 -24.48
N ARG A 26 2.96 6.02 -25.59
CA ARG A 26 3.24 4.74 -26.25
C ARG A 26 4.72 4.57 -26.48
N ASP A 27 5.21 3.34 -26.44
CA ASP A 27 6.57 3.01 -26.84
C ASP A 27 6.70 2.88 -28.36
N GLY A 28 7.92 2.60 -28.83
CA GLY A 28 8.19 2.42 -30.27
C GLY A 28 7.48 1.21 -30.90
N GLU A 29 6.99 0.27 -30.09
CA GLU A 29 6.22 -0.90 -30.52
C GLU A 29 4.70 -0.65 -30.45
N GLY A 30 4.29 0.55 -30.00
CA GLY A 30 2.90 0.96 -29.87
C GLY A 30 2.22 0.52 -28.58
N SER A 31 2.93 -0.13 -27.66
CA SER A 31 2.40 -0.51 -26.35
C SER A 31 2.16 0.74 -25.51
N ARG A 32 1.01 0.81 -24.83
CA ARG A 32 0.68 1.93 -23.96
C ARG A 32 1.49 1.84 -22.68
N TRP A 33 1.99 2.97 -22.19
CA TRP A 33 2.59 3.06 -20.87
C TRP A 33 1.95 4.18 -20.05
N LEU A 34 2.00 4.00 -18.73
CA LEU A 34 1.69 5.00 -17.71
C LEU A 34 2.96 5.25 -16.91
N GLU A 35 3.28 6.50 -16.63
CA GLU A 35 4.41 6.89 -15.80
C GLU A 35 3.94 7.65 -14.57
N LEU A 36 4.55 7.33 -13.43
CA LEU A 36 4.35 8.03 -12.18
C LEU A 36 5.69 8.61 -11.72
N GLN A 37 5.73 9.92 -11.53
CA GLN A 37 6.91 10.63 -11.02
C GLN A 37 6.57 11.31 -9.69
N PRO A 38 7.49 11.36 -8.71
CA PRO A 38 7.30 12.16 -7.50
C PRO A 38 7.04 13.63 -7.84
N ALA A 39 5.92 14.17 -7.36
CA ALA A 39 5.48 15.54 -7.62
C ALA A 39 6.42 16.55 -6.95
N GLY A 40 6.68 17.68 -7.61
CA GLY A 40 7.52 18.75 -7.05
C GLY A 40 9.03 18.45 -7.06
N HIS A 41 9.47 17.30 -7.58
CA HIS A 41 10.88 16.96 -7.68
C HIS A 41 11.34 16.85 -9.15
N PRO A 42 12.56 17.31 -9.49
CA PRO A 42 13.08 17.16 -10.86
C PRO A 42 13.31 15.70 -11.23
N THR A 43 12.74 15.26 -12.36
CA THR A 43 12.80 13.85 -12.83
C THR A 43 14.23 13.29 -12.94
N HIS A 44 15.21 14.14 -13.24
CA HIS A 44 16.61 13.75 -13.38
C HIS A 44 17.30 13.46 -12.04
N GLN A 45 16.76 13.91 -10.91
CA GLN A 45 17.28 13.69 -9.55
C GLN A 45 16.47 12.64 -8.77
N THR A 46 15.35 12.18 -9.32
CA THR A 46 14.44 11.25 -8.65
C THR A 46 14.29 9.95 -9.43
N PHE A 47 13.06 9.48 -9.63
CA PHE A 47 12.73 8.26 -10.33
C PHE A 47 11.38 8.39 -11.01
N VAL A 48 11.15 7.49 -11.95
CA VAL A 48 9.86 7.25 -12.58
C VAL A 48 9.50 5.78 -12.40
N LEU A 49 8.24 5.50 -12.05
CA LEU A 49 7.66 4.17 -12.18
C LEU A 49 6.93 4.11 -13.51
N ARG A 50 7.43 3.32 -14.46
CA ARG A 50 6.76 3.10 -15.74
C ARG A 50 6.03 1.77 -15.73
N ALA A 51 4.71 1.80 -15.88
CA ALA A 51 3.88 0.64 -16.13
C ALA A 51 3.57 0.52 -17.64
N THR A 52 4.21 -0.43 -18.32
CA THR A 52 3.95 -0.76 -19.72
C THR A 52 2.88 -1.84 -19.81
N ILE A 53 1.81 -1.56 -20.55
CA ILE A 53 0.64 -2.40 -20.68
C ILE A 53 0.72 -3.13 -22.03
N GLY A 54 1.07 -4.41 -21.97
CA GLY A 54 1.11 -5.31 -23.12
C GLY A 54 -0.12 -6.20 -23.24
N TRP A 55 -0.09 -7.13 -24.21
CA TRP A 55 -1.13 -8.15 -24.33
C TRP A 55 -1.05 -9.14 -23.16
N ARG A 56 -2.09 -9.15 -22.29
CA ARG A 56 -2.18 -10.03 -21.11
C ARG A 56 -0.96 -9.95 -20.18
N ARG A 57 -0.23 -8.85 -20.21
CA ARG A 57 1.01 -8.62 -19.45
C ARG A 57 1.11 -7.16 -19.02
N ILE A 58 1.63 -6.95 -17.81
CA ILE A 58 2.04 -5.64 -17.30
C ILE A 58 3.49 -5.75 -16.84
N ASP A 59 4.31 -4.82 -17.31
CA ASP A 59 5.71 -4.66 -16.90
C ASP A 59 5.86 -3.33 -16.17
N ILE A 60 6.29 -3.36 -14.91
CA ILE A 60 6.52 -2.16 -14.11
C ILE A 60 8.01 -2.02 -13.85
N GLU A 61 8.57 -0.90 -14.26
CA GLU A 61 9.98 -0.62 -14.19
C GLU A 61 10.25 0.62 -13.33
N PHE A 62 11.13 0.47 -12.34
CA PHE A 62 11.74 1.60 -11.64
C PHE A 62 12.87 2.17 -12.50
N ARG A 63 12.74 3.45 -12.86
CA ARG A 63 13.69 4.17 -13.69
C ARG A 63 14.28 5.35 -12.91
N PRO A 64 15.48 5.22 -12.33
CA PRO A 64 16.12 6.35 -11.68
C PRO A 64 16.49 7.43 -12.71
N GLY A 65 16.44 8.69 -12.28
CA GLY A 65 16.92 9.83 -13.05
C GLY A 65 18.43 9.75 -13.29
N SER A 66 18.91 10.45 -14.33
CA SER A 66 20.33 10.42 -14.74
C SER A 66 21.31 10.92 -13.68
N PHE A 67 20.82 11.64 -12.67
CA PHE A 67 21.59 12.20 -11.56
C PHE A 67 21.04 11.76 -10.19
N ALA A 68 20.32 10.64 -10.12
CA ALA A 68 19.74 10.11 -8.89
C ALA A 68 20.72 9.29 -8.03
N GLY A 69 22.04 9.50 -8.17
CA GLY A 69 23.07 8.71 -7.47
C GLY A 69 22.94 8.76 -5.94
N ASP A 70 22.71 9.96 -5.39
CA ASP A 70 22.50 10.16 -3.96
C ASP A 70 21.23 9.46 -3.47
N LEU A 71 20.19 9.42 -4.29
CA LEU A 71 18.97 8.67 -4.00
C LEU A 71 19.24 7.16 -3.96
N MET A 72 20.00 6.60 -4.91
CA MET A 72 20.33 5.17 -4.90
C MET A 72 21.11 4.78 -3.64
N ASP A 73 22.10 5.60 -3.28
CA ASP A 73 22.92 5.42 -2.10
C ASP A 73 22.09 5.54 -0.80
N ALA A 74 21.19 6.52 -0.73
CA ALA A 74 20.24 6.66 0.36
C ALA A 74 19.29 5.46 0.49
N MET A 75 18.76 4.96 -0.63
CA MET A 75 17.90 3.77 -0.65
C MET A 75 18.64 2.51 -0.18
N GLY A 76 19.91 2.34 -0.55
CA GLY A 76 20.75 1.24 -0.06
C GLY A 76 21.00 1.28 1.46
N ARG A 77 20.80 2.45 2.10
CA ARG A 77 20.89 2.64 3.55
C ARG A 77 19.54 2.58 4.27
N ALA A 78 18.47 2.14 3.62
CA ALA A 78 17.16 1.97 4.26
C ALA A 78 17.28 1.26 5.62
N ASP A 79 16.43 1.65 6.58
CA ASP A 79 16.35 1.01 7.88
C ASP A 79 15.79 -0.42 7.78
N GLU A 80 15.85 -1.18 8.87
CA GLU A 80 15.40 -2.59 8.86
C GLU A 80 13.92 -2.73 8.50
N SER A 81 13.08 -1.80 8.97
CA SER A 81 11.66 -1.72 8.60
C SER A 81 11.46 -1.56 7.10
N GLY A 82 12.17 -0.60 6.48
CA GLY A 82 12.09 -0.36 5.05
C GLY A 82 12.58 -1.54 4.21
N ARG A 83 13.71 -2.15 4.61
CA ARG A 83 14.24 -3.37 3.97
C ARG A 83 13.27 -4.53 4.04
N TRP A 84 12.67 -4.72 5.21
CA TRP A 84 11.66 -5.75 5.43
C TRP A 84 10.44 -5.50 4.54
N GLY A 85 9.90 -4.27 4.53
CA GLY A 85 8.74 -3.90 3.70
C GLY A 85 8.99 -4.12 2.21
N PHE A 86 10.14 -3.70 1.71
CA PHE A 86 10.57 -3.95 0.33
C PHE A 86 10.60 -5.43 -0.01
N ARG A 87 11.27 -6.25 0.81
CA ARG A 87 11.36 -7.70 0.59
C ARG A 87 9.98 -8.35 0.63
N SER A 88 9.14 -8.00 1.60
CA SER A 88 7.81 -8.60 1.77
C SER A 88 6.89 -8.30 0.59
N VAL A 89 6.87 -7.06 0.11
CA VAL A 89 6.06 -6.69 -1.07
C VAL A 89 6.56 -7.42 -2.33
N LEU A 90 7.87 -7.54 -2.53
CA LEU A 90 8.43 -8.29 -3.66
C LEU A 90 8.17 -9.79 -3.55
N GLY A 91 8.21 -10.37 -2.34
CA GLY A 91 7.82 -11.75 -2.07
C GLY A 91 6.37 -12.01 -2.48
N VAL A 92 5.44 -11.16 -2.07
CA VAL A 92 4.02 -11.26 -2.48
C VAL A 92 3.86 -11.17 -4.00
N CYS A 93 4.66 -10.33 -4.68
CA CYS A 93 4.64 -10.28 -6.14
C CYS A 93 5.04 -11.63 -6.76
N ARG A 94 6.10 -12.26 -6.25
CA ARG A 94 6.58 -13.58 -6.69
C ARG A 94 5.53 -14.66 -6.44
N ASP A 95 4.95 -14.70 -5.24
CA ASP A 95 3.91 -15.67 -4.86
C ASP A 95 2.64 -15.51 -5.71
N ALA A 96 2.31 -14.29 -6.10
CA ALA A 96 1.24 -14.00 -7.05
C ALA A 96 1.63 -14.30 -8.52
N GLY A 97 2.79 -14.92 -8.78
CA GLY A 97 3.24 -15.37 -10.09
C GLY A 97 3.81 -14.27 -10.98
N ALA A 98 4.40 -13.21 -10.40
CA ALA A 98 5.19 -12.23 -11.14
C ALA A 98 6.68 -12.58 -11.16
N GLU A 99 7.34 -12.26 -12.28
CA GLU A 99 8.80 -12.26 -12.35
C GLU A 99 9.32 -10.95 -11.75
N VAL A 100 10.19 -11.05 -10.74
CA VAL A 100 10.82 -9.91 -10.09
C VAL A 100 12.31 -9.92 -10.40
N ALA A 101 12.79 -8.93 -11.14
CA ALA A 101 14.20 -8.75 -11.46
C ALA A 101 14.75 -7.51 -10.73
N LEU A 102 15.57 -7.76 -9.71
CA LEU A 102 16.32 -6.72 -9.00
C LEU A 102 17.76 -6.69 -9.53
N THR A 103 18.19 -5.56 -10.06
CA THR A 103 19.54 -5.34 -10.54
C THR A 103 20.21 -4.29 -9.67
N LEU A 104 21.33 -4.62 -9.04
CA LEU A 104 22.16 -3.67 -8.30
C LEU A 104 23.52 -3.55 -8.97
N ASN A 105 23.92 -2.31 -9.29
CA ASN A 105 25.18 -2.04 -9.96
C ASN A 105 25.36 -2.83 -11.28
N GLY A 106 24.26 -3.08 -12.00
CA GLY A 106 24.26 -3.87 -13.24
C GLY A 106 24.28 -5.39 -13.06
N VAL A 107 24.25 -5.90 -11.82
CA VAL A 107 24.24 -7.34 -11.51
C VAL A 107 22.87 -7.73 -10.98
N LEU A 108 22.27 -8.79 -11.54
CA LEU A 108 21.03 -9.37 -11.02
C LEU A 108 21.25 -9.91 -9.60
N ARG A 109 20.36 -9.55 -8.68
CA ARG A 109 20.40 -9.92 -7.27
C ARG A 109 19.06 -10.53 -6.84
N ASP A 110 19.12 -11.36 -5.82
CA ASP A 110 17.94 -11.81 -5.13
C ASP A 110 17.57 -10.78 -4.05
N PRO A 111 16.34 -10.20 -4.02
CA PRO A 111 15.86 -9.33 -2.95
C PRO A 111 15.85 -10.00 -1.56
N GLU A 112 15.89 -11.32 -1.50
CA GLU A 112 15.97 -12.07 -0.23
C GLU A 112 17.40 -12.20 0.31
N ASP A 113 18.42 -11.98 -0.53
CA ASP A 113 19.82 -12.05 -0.10
C ASP A 113 20.16 -10.82 0.78
N PRO A 114 20.45 -11.00 2.09
CA PRO A 114 20.76 -9.88 2.97
C PRO A 114 22.04 -9.13 2.58
N LEU A 115 22.93 -9.74 1.79
CA LEU A 115 24.18 -9.12 1.34
C LEU A 115 23.96 -7.96 0.37
N ILE A 116 22.77 -7.85 -0.24
CA ILE A 116 22.44 -6.72 -1.12
C ILE A 116 22.50 -5.38 -0.38
N TRP A 117 22.30 -5.36 0.94
CA TRP A 117 22.33 -4.15 1.77
C TRP A 117 23.73 -3.79 2.27
N GLN A 118 24.73 -4.65 2.03
CA GLN A 118 26.12 -4.42 2.42
C GLN A 118 26.97 -3.84 1.29
N VAL A 119 26.43 -3.78 0.07
CA VAL A 119 27.09 -3.16 -1.07
C VAL A 119 26.68 -1.70 -1.22
N HIS A 120 27.55 -0.88 -1.81
CA HIS A 120 27.19 0.49 -2.16
C HIS A 120 26.31 0.51 -3.41
N TRP A 121 25.11 1.09 -3.32
CA TRP A 121 24.15 1.16 -4.42
C TRP A 121 24.48 2.35 -5.32
N ARG A 122 25.19 2.09 -6.44
CA ARG A 122 25.45 3.09 -7.50
C ARG A 122 24.34 3.14 -8.53
N SER A 123 23.66 2.02 -8.74
CA SER A 123 22.46 1.93 -9.55
C SER A 123 21.51 0.87 -9.03
N LEU A 124 20.22 1.14 -9.16
CA LEU A 124 19.12 0.24 -8.87
C LEU A 124 18.26 0.11 -10.12
N GLY A 125 18.03 -1.13 -10.55
CA GLY A 125 16.98 -1.49 -11.48
C GLY A 125 16.02 -2.43 -10.78
N LEU A 126 14.72 -2.15 -10.86
CA LEU A 126 13.68 -3.07 -10.40
C LEU A 126 12.66 -3.22 -11.51
N VAL A 127 12.40 -4.46 -11.90
CA VAL A 127 11.32 -4.78 -12.85
C VAL A 127 10.41 -5.84 -12.26
N ILE A 128 9.11 -5.57 -12.22
CA ILE A 128 8.06 -6.51 -11.86
C ILE A 128 7.25 -6.81 -13.11
N ARG A 129 7.28 -8.05 -13.59
CA ARG A 129 6.53 -8.48 -14.77
C ARG A 129 5.45 -9.47 -14.39
N LYS A 130 4.21 -9.14 -14.69
CA LYS A 130 3.09 -10.07 -14.49
C LYS A 130 2.45 -10.41 -15.83
N GLY A 131 2.58 -11.68 -16.23
CA GLY A 131 1.90 -12.25 -17.38
C GLY A 131 0.59 -12.97 -17.05
N MET A 132 -0.07 -13.51 -18.08
CA MET A 132 -1.33 -14.25 -18.00
C MET A 132 -2.48 -13.47 -17.34
N LEU A 133 -2.43 -12.15 -17.40
CA LEU A 133 -3.48 -11.31 -16.84
C LEU A 133 -4.71 -11.29 -17.73
N ALA A 134 -5.89 -11.23 -17.11
CA ALA A 134 -7.16 -10.99 -17.78
C ALA A 134 -7.31 -9.51 -18.11
N ILE A 135 -6.33 -8.94 -18.82
CA ILE A 135 -6.36 -7.57 -19.32
C ILE A 135 -6.57 -7.53 -20.83
N ASN A 136 -7.14 -6.44 -21.34
CA ASN A 136 -7.54 -6.30 -22.75
C ASN A 136 -8.59 -7.35 -23.19
N ALA A 137 -9.38 -7.86 -22.24
CA ALA A 137 -10.42 -8.87 -22.49
C ALA A 137 -11.81 -8.25 -22.73
N GLY A 138 -11.90 -6.92 -22.83
CA GLY A 138 -13.15 -6.17 -23.01
C GLY A 138 -13.75 -5.63 -21.70
N ASP A 139 -13.18 -5.97 -20.54
CA ASP A 139 -13.56 -5.42 -19.24
C ASP A 139 -12.55 -4.35 -18.78
N ALA A 140 -12.82 -3.10 -19.16
CA ALA A 140 -11.94 -1.99 -18.80
C ALA A 140 -11.84 -1.73 -17.29
N ALA A 141 -12.82 -2.16 -16.49
CA ALA A 141 -12.77 -2.00 -15.04
C ALA A 141 -11.85 -3.05 -14.41
N GLN A 142 -11.90 -4.30 -14.89
CA GLN A 142 -10.95 -5.33 -14.48
C GLN A 142 -9.52 -5.00 -14.92
N ASP A 143 -9.34 -4.47 -16.13
CA ASP A 143 -8.06 -4.00 -16.63
C ASP A 143 -7.45 -2.97 -15.68
N MET A 144 -8.25 -1.97 -15.30
CA MET A 144 -7.87 -0.94 -14.33
C MET A 144 -7.42 -1.55 -13.00
N ARG A 145 -8.23 -2.44 -12.41
CA ARG A 145 -7.91 -3.04 -11.11
C ARG A 145 -6.57 -3.76 -11.13
N GLN A 146 -6.24 -4.47 -12.21
CA GLN A 146 -4.95 -5.14 -12.36
C GLN A 146 -3.80 -4.14 -12.48
N ILE A 147 -3.96 -3.09 -13.30
CA ILE A 147 -2.93 -2.06 -13.49
C ILE A 147 -2.65 -1.33 -12.18
N GLU A 148 -3.70 -0.93 -11.45
CA GLU A 148 -3.58 -0.28 -10.15
C GLU A 148 -2.89 -1.18 -9.14
N LEU A 149 -3.33 -2.44 -8.99
CA LEU A 149 -2.78 -3.38 -8.02
C LEU A 149 -1.29 -3.64 -8.24
N TRP A 150 -0.87 -3.87 -9.48
CA TRP A 150 0.54 -4.14 -9.75
C TRP A 150 1.38 -2.88 -9.61
N THR A 151 0.87 -1.73 -10.06
CA THR A 151 1.59 -0.45 -9.94
C THR A 151 1.73 -0.04 -8.47
N SER A 152 0.71 -0.26 -7.64
CA SER A 152 0.78 0.02 -6.21
C SER A 152 1.79 -0.88 -5.49
N ARG A 153 1.89 -2.16 -5.84
CA ARG A 153 2.93 -3.05 -5.32
C ARG A 153 4.34 -2.55 -5.63
N ALA A 154 4.57 -2.14 -6.87
CA ALA A 154 5.87 -1.57 -7.24
C ALA A 154 6.17 -0.27 -6.46
N ALA A 155 5.17 0.63 -6.35
CA ALA A 155 5.31 1.88 -5.61
C ALA A 155 5.55 1.66 -4.12
N ALA A 156 4.80 0.76 -3.48
CA ALA A 156 4.95 0.41 -2.08
C ALA A 156 6.33 -0.17 -1.78
N ALA A 157 6.84 -1.06 -2.65
CA ALA A 157 8.20 -1.58 -2.51
C ALA A 157 9.23 -0.44 -2.56
N VAL A 158 9.18 0.41 -3.59
CA VAL A 158 10.12 1.53 -3.74
C VAL A 158 10.04 2.50 -2.56
N VAL A 159 8.83 2.90 -2.17
CA VAL A 159 8.59 3.82 -1.05
C VAL A 159 9.08 3.26 0.28
N ALA A 160 9.00 1.94 0.48
CA ALA A 160 9.53 1.30 1.68
C ALA A 160 11.02 1.60 1.91
N ILE A 161 11.80 1.78 0.85
CA ILE A 161 13.25 2.01 0.92
C ILE A 161 13.66 3.44 0.58
N LEU A 162 12.71 4.36 0.39
CA LEU A 162 13.06 5.78 0.24
C LEU A 162 13.59 6.34 1.57
N PRO A 163 14.54 7.29 1.52
CA PRO A 163 14.99 7.99 2.72
C PRO A 163 13.82 8.76 3.32
N LEU A 164 13.50 8.49 4.59
CA LEU A 164 12.54 9.29 5.34
C LEU A 164 13.19 10.64 5.67
N GLU A 165 12.52 11.75 5.35
CA GLU A 165 12.85 13.04 5.95
C GLU A 165 12.46 12.95 7.43
N ALA A 166 13.45 12.96 8.33
CA ALA A 166 13.19 13.10 9.76
C ALA A 166 12.67 14.52 9.99
N GLU A 167 11.38 14.69 10.27
CA GLU A 167 10.89 15.96 10.82
C GLU A 167 11.58 16.17 12.18
N GLU A 168 12.57 17.05 12.20
CA GLU A 168 13.21 17.54 13.43
C GLU A 168 12.19 18.31 14.27
N GLY A 169 11.79 17.72 15.39
CA GLY A 169 11.45 18.45 16.62
C GLY A 169 10.00 18.89 16.80
N GLU A 170 9.33 18.31 17.79
CA GLU A 170 8.77 19.11 18.89
C GLU A 170 8.72 18.27 20.17
N THR A 171 9.45 18.77 21.17
CA THR A 171 9.67 18.24 22.51
C THR A 171 8.37 18.12 23.31
N GLY A 172 8.29 17.11 24.18
CA GLY A 172 7.10 16.83 24.98
C GLY A 172 6.84 17.81 26.11
N GLU A 173 5.67 17.66 26.74
CA GLU A 173 5.41 17.92 28.16
C GLU A 173 4.00 17.44 28.56
N ALA A 174 3.81 17.28 29.87
CA ALA A 174 2.96 16.31 30.55
C ALA A 174 1.43 16.57 30.58
N MET A 175 0.69 15.51 30.92
CA MET A 175 -0.75 15.54 31.23
C MET A 175 -1.05 16.31 32.52
N PRO A 176 -2.17 17.07 32.55
CA PRO A 176 -3.03 17.02 33.73
C PRO A 176 -4.52 16.82 33.41
N ASP A 177 -5.08 15.92 34.20
CA ASP A 177 -6.43 15.74 34.77
C ASP A 177 -7.73 16.18 34.08
N VAL A 178 -8.74 15.34 34.32
CA VAL A 178 -10.08 15.29 33.72
C VAL A 178 -10.96 16.45 34.19
N LEU A 179 -11.35 17.32 33.26
CA LEU A 179 -12.49 18.23 33.38
C LEU A 179 -13.25 18.25 32.04
N GLY A 180 -14.56 18.01 32.09
CA GLY A 180 -15.41 17.78 30.92
C GLY A 180 -15.28 18.88 29.85
N LEU A 181 -14.94 18.49 28.63
CA LEU A 181 -14.80 19.38 27.48
C LEU A 181 -16.08 19.41 26.62
N PRO A 182 -16.40 20.53 25.94
CA PRO A 182 -17.64 20.68 25.16
C PRO A 182 -17.63 19.85 23.86
N GLU A 183 -18.83 19.61 23.31
CA GLU A 183 -19.06 18.92 22.04
C GLU A 183 -18.18 19.51 20.92
N GLY A 184 -17.31 18.70 20.32
CA GLY A 184 -16.31 19.11 19.34
C GLY A 184 -14.85 19.05 19.81
N ALA A 185 -14.59 18.72 21.07
CA ALA A 185 -13.25 18.33 21.51
C ALA A 185 -12.85 17.01 20.83
N LYS A 186 -11.99 17.09 19.81
CA LYS A 186 -11.34 15.91 19.22
C LYS A 186 -10.60 15.19 20.34
N THR A 187 -11.14 14.05 20.76
CA THR A 187 -10.45 13.12 21.64
C THR A 187 -9.15 12.76 20.92
N ARG A 188 -8.03 13.34 21.35
CA ARG A 188 -6.69 12.80 21.05
C ARG A 188 -6.62 11.47 21.80
N ILE A 189 -7.24 10.45 21.22
CA ILE A 189 -6.89 9.07 21.51
C ILE A 189 -5.45 8.95 21.02
N GLU A 190 -4.57 8.46 21.87
CA GLU A 190 -3.13 8.34 21.66
C GLU A 190 -2.80 7.47 20.45
N VAL A 191 -2.93 8.05 19.28
CA VAL A 191 -2.45 7.54 18.00
C VAL A 191 -1.18 8.32 17.69
N ASN A 192 -0.27 8.36 18.65
CA ASN A 192 0.98 9.09 18.54
C ASN A 192 2.11 8.10 18.26
N ARG A 193 2.77 8.34 17.13
CA ARG A 193 4.12 7.90 16.74
C ARG A 193 4.25 6.68 15.82
N TYR A 194 3.40 5.66 15.89
CA TYR A 194 3.59 4.44 15.07
C TYR A 194 2.65 4.29 13.88
N GLU A 195 1.46 4.91 13.91
CA GLU A 195 0.53 4.93 12.77
C GLU A 195 0.98 5.83 11.60
N ARG A 196 2.18 6.44 11.69
CA ARG A 196 2.72 7.37 10.70
C ARG A 196 3.81 6.81 9.80
N ASP A 197 4.19 5.53 9.89
CA ASP A 197 5.02 4.99 8.83
C ASP A 197 4.14 4.71 7.59
N ARG A 198 4.05 5.71 6.70
CA ARG A 198 3.36 5.63 5.41
C ARG A 198 3.79 4.38 4.62
N ARG A 199 5.02 3.88 4.85
CA ARG A 199 5.56 2.66 4.27
C ARG A 199 4.80 1.41 4.74
N ASN A 200 4.45 1.33 6.02
CA ASN A 200 3.73 0.19 6.60
C ASN A 200 2.30 0.09 6.05
N ARG A 201 1.61 1.23 5.93
CA ARG A 201 0.28 1.27 5.30
C ARG A 201 0.35 0.84 3.84
N ALA A 202 1.28 1.41 3.07
CA ALA A 202 1.46 1.06 1.66
C ALA A 202 1.80 -0.42 1.48
N ALA A 203 2.71 -0.95 2.30
CA ALA A 203 3.05 -2.37 2.30
C ALA A 203 1.83 -3.25 2.63
N ALA A 204 1.05 -2.90 3.67
CA ALA A 204 -0.14 -3.65 4.05
C ALA A 204 -1.18 -3.71 2.92
N LEU A 205 -1.42 -2.59 2.22
CA LEU A 205 -2.36 -2.52 1.11
C LEU A 205 -1.84 -3.27 -0.14
N ALA A 206 -0.54 -3.20 -0.41
CA ALA A 206 0.10 -3.97 -1.48
C ALA A 206 0.05 -5.49 -1.24
N ILE A 207 0.13 -5.92 0.02
CA ILE A 207 0.05 -7.32 0.46
C ILE A 207 -1.40 -7.82 0.44
N HIS A 208 -2.29 -7.13 1.15
CA HIS A 208 -3.62 -7.63 1.48
C HIS A 208 -4.72 -7.23 0.49
N GLY A 209 -4.47 -6.19 -0.30
CA GLY A 209 -5.47 -5.55 -1.17
C GLY A 209 -6.46 -4.67 -0.42
N TYR A 210 -7.58 -4.38 -1.08
CA TYR A 210 -8.57 -3.37 -0.65
C TYR A 210 -9.91 -3.97 -0.19
N VAL A 211 -9.95 -5.28 0.00
CA VAL A 211 -11.14 -6.00 0.47
C VAL A 211 -11.09 -6.09 1.98
N CYS A 212 -12.17 -5.67 2.65
CA CYS A 212 -12.29 -5.74 4.10
C CYS A 212 -12.14 -7.20 4.60
N LYS A 213 -11.17 -7.48 5.47
CA LYS A 213 -10.98 -8.83 6.01
C LYS A 213 -12.06 -9.27 7.00
N ALA A 214 -12.91 -8.37 7.49
CA ALA A 214 -14.03 -8.75 8.36
C ALA A 214 -15.28 -9.15 7.57
N CYS A 215 -15.67 -8.34 6.57
CA CYS A 215 -16.97 -8.46 5.88
C CYS A 215 -16.88 -8.69 4.36
N ASP A 216 -15.67 -8.88 3.84
CA ASP A 216 -15.38 -9.11 2.42
C ASP A 216 -15.89 -8.00 1.47
N LEU A 217 -16.21 -6.83 2.02
CA LEU A 217 -16.64 -5.67 1.24
C LEU A 217 -15.46 -5.01 0.53
N ASP A 218 -15.56 -4.89 -0.79
CA ASP A 218 -14.81 -3.92 -1.59
C ASP A 218 -15.66 -2.65 -1.76
N MET A 219 -15.14 -1.51 -1.27
CA MET A 219 -15.85 -0.23 -1.33
C MET A 219 -15.98 0.29 -2.76
N GLY A 220 -14.99 0.04 -3.62
CA GLY A 220 -15.01 0.43 -5.02
C GLY A 220 -16.01 -0.38 -5.84
N GLU A 221 -16.13 -1.69 -5.58
CA GLU A 221 -17.16 -2.51 -6.22
C GLU A 221 -18.57 -2.09 -5.79
N ARG A 222 -18.77 -1.73 -4.52
CA ARG A 222 -20.09 -1.36 -4.00
C ARG A 222 -20.53 0.06 -4.34
N TYR A 223 -19.62 1.03 -4.30
CA TYR A 223 -19.94 2.46 -4.42
C TYR A 223 -19.34 3.11 -5.67
N GLY A 224 -18.62 2.36 -6.49
CA GLY A 224 -17.99 2.85 -7.71
C GLY A 224 -16.68 3.61 -7.46
N ALA A 225 -16.20 4.28 -8.51
CA ALA A 225 -14.87 4.91 -8.53
C ALA A 225 -14.61 5.91 -7.40
N ALA A 226 -15.64 6.59 -6.91
CA ALA A 226 -15.52 7.56 -5.81
C ALA A 226 -15.09 6.92 -4.47
N ALA A 227 -15.29 5.61 -4.31
CA ALA A 227 -14.87 4.86 -3.13
C ALA A 227 -13.80 3.80 -3.45
N ALA A 228 -13.24 3.81 -4.66
CA ALA A 228 -12.19 2.88 -5.04
C ALA A 228 -10.97 3.07 -4.13
N GLY A 229 -10.54 1.98 -3.51
CA GLY A 229 -9.42 1.99 -2.57
C GLY A 229 -9.75 2.56 -1.18
N LEU A 230 -11.00 2.92 -0.88
CA LEU A 230 -11.41 3.38 0.44
C LEU A 230 -11.37 2.22 1.44
N ILE A 231 -10.33 2.20 2.27
CA ILE A 231 -10.10 1.17 3.28
C ILE A 231 -9.20 1.72 4.39
N GLU A 232 -9.38 1.22 5.61
CA GLU A 232 -8.60 1.58 6.80
C GLU A 232 -7.66 0.42 7.15
N VAL A 233 -6.40 0.71 7.47
CA VAL A 233 -5.42 -0.31 7.88
C VAL A 233 -5.39 -0.33 9.40
N HIS A 234 -5.73 -1.50 9.95
CA HIS A 234 -5.87 -1.72 11.39
C HIS A 234 -4.71 -2.56 11.92
N HIS A 235 -4.21 -2.22 13.12
CA HIS A 235 -3.24 -3.06 13.83
C HIS A 235 -3.95 -4.21 14.54
N VAL A 236 -3.57 -5.45 14.23
CA VAL A 236 -4.12 -6.66 14.85
C VAL A 236 -3.81 -6.71 16.34
N THR A 237 -2.57 -6.34 16.71
CA THR A 237 -2.14 -6.16 18.09
C THR A 237 -2.00 -4.67 18.36
N PRO A 238 -2.66 -4.10 19.40
CA PRO A 238 -2.55 -2.68 19.70
C PRO A 238 -1.10 -2.25 19.86
N VAL A 239 -0.74 -1.10 19.30
CA VAL A 239 0.62 -0.56 19.37
C VAL A 239 1.08 -0.37 20.83
N SER A 240 0.15 -0.03 21.73
CA SER A 240 0.43 0.11 23.16
C SER A 240 0.89 -1.18 23.85
N GLU A 241 0.68 -2.34 23.22
CA GLU A 241 1.05 -3.65 23.74
C GLU A 241 2.37 -4.17 23.15
N VAL A 242 2.92 -3.50 22.12
CA VAL A 242 4.24 -3.81 21.56
C VAL A 242 5.30 -2.89 22.14
N GLY A 243 6.43 -3.47 22.58
CA GLY A 243 7.51 -2.74 23.25
C GLY A 243 8.26 -1.76 22.33
N GLU A 244 9.04 -0.86 22.94
CA GLU A 244 9.94 0.03 22.20
C GLU A 244 10.87 -0.78 21.27
N GLY A 245 10.93 -0.40 19.99
CA GLY A 245 11.76 -1.06 18.98
C GLY A 245 11.10 -2.23 18.24
N TYR A 246 9.81 -2.51 18.48
CA TYR A 246 9.06 -3.48 17.68
C TYR A 246 8.99 -3.05 16.20
N ILE A 247 9.37 -3.96 15.30
CA ILE A 247 9.27 -3.78 13.85
C ILE A 247 7.94 -4.38 13.41
N VAL A 248 7.06 -3.52 12.90
CA VAL A 248 5.75 -3.96 12.39
C VAL A 248 5.96 -4.86 11.16
N ASP A 249 5.27 -5.99 11.15
CA ASP A 249 5.11 -6.88 10.00
C ASP A 249 3.79 -6.55 9.29
N PRO A 250 3.78 -5.71 8.25
CA PRO A 250 2.59 -5.44 7.43
C PRO A 250 1.77 -6.65 6.94
N SER A 251 2.34 -7.85 6.89
CA SER A 251 1.61 -9.06 6.50
C SER A 251 0.81 -9.64 7.67
N ASN A 252 1.33 -9.58 8.90
CA ASN A 252 0.74 -10.26 10.05
C ASN A 252 0.13 -9.31 11.08
N ASP A 253 0.71 -8.11 11.22
CA ASP A 253 0.30 -7.13 12.23
C ASP A 253 -0.72 -6.13 11.70
N LEU A 254 -0.88 -6.03 10.38
CA LEU A 254 -1.76 -5.06 9.74
C LEU A 254 -2.83 -5.74 8.91
N VAL A 255 -4.05 -5.21 8.98
CA VAL A 255 -5.21 -5.79 8.28
C VAL A 255 -6.13 -4.71 7.69
N PRO A 256 -6.54 -4.81 6.41
CA PRO A 256 -7.48 -3.87 5.82
C PRO A 256 -8.92 -4.13 6.30
N LEU A 257 -9.59 -3.08 6.79
CA LEU A 257 -10.98 -3.08 7.22
C LEU A 257 -11.74 -1.91 6.58
N CYS A 258 -13.02 -2.10 6.23
CA CYS A 258 -13.86 -0.99 5.79
C CYS A 258 -14.15 -0.03 6.97
N PRO A 259 -14.51 1.25 6.71
CA PRO A 259 -14.72 2.22 7.78
C PRO A 259 -15.70 1.77 8.87
N ASN A 260 -16.74 1.01 8.47
CA ASN A 260 -17.70 0.46 9.42
C ASN A 260 -17.10 -0.64 10.30
N CYS A 261 -16.40 -1.61 9.72
CA CYS A 261 -15.82 -2.72 10.48
C CYS A 261 -14.68 -2.25 11.38
N HIS A 262 -13.86 -1.31 10.89
CA HIS A 262 -12.82 -0.69 11.69
C HIS A 262 -13.41 0.11 12.87
N SER A 263 -14.45 0.91 12.62
CA SER A 263 -15.19 1.61 13.69
C SER A 263 -15.78 0.67 14.72
N VAL A 264 -16.35 -0.47 14.30
CA VAL A 264 -16.89 -1.51 15.20
C VAL A 264 -15.77 -2.16 16.02
N THR A 265 -14.63 -2.45 15.40
CA THR A 265 -13.45 -3.05 16.05
C THR A 265 -13.02 -2.25 17.28
N HIS A 266 -13.02 -0.93 17.18
CA HIS A 266 -12.65 -0.02 18.26
C HIS A 266 -13.77 0.31 19.27
N ARG A 267 -14.94 -0.34 19.20
CA ARG A 267 -16.03 -0.12 20.18
C ARG A 267 -15.78 -0.75 21.56
N ARG A 268 -14.72 -1.54 21.71
CA ARG A 268 -14.29 -2.18 22.98
C ARG A 268 -12.80 -1.97 23.18
N SER A 269 -12.37 -2.01 24.45
CA SER A 269 -10.96 -2.18 24.84
C SER A 269 -10.83 -3.43 25.74
N PRO A 270 -10.01 -4.43 25.39
CA PRO A 270 -9.26 -4.54 24.13
C PRO A 270 -10.19 -4.61 22.90
N SER A 271 -9.68 -4.20 21.74
CA SER A 271 -10.44 -4.17 20.47
C SER A 271 -11.04 -5.54 20.15
N TYR A 272 -12.12 -5.55 19.36
CA TYR A 272 -12.60 -6.81 18.80
C TYR A 272 -11.63 -7.32 17.75
N SER A 273 -11.33 -8.61 17.79
CA SER A 273 -10.60 -9.26 16.70
C SER A 273 -11.43 -9.23 15.40
N VAL A 274 -10.75 -9.32 14.26
CA VAL A 274 -11.40 -9.46 12.95
C VAL A 274 -12.36 -10.66 12.93
N GLY A 275 -11.99 -11.75 13.62
CA GLY A 275 -12.83 -12.94 13.76
C GLY A 275 -14.11 -12.67 14.57
N GLU A 276 -14.02 -11.92 15.66
CA GLU A 276 -15.21 -11.51 16.44
C GLU A 276 -16.15 -10.63 15.61
N VAL A 277 -15.62 -9.62 14.90
CA VAL A 277 -16.45 -8.75 14.04
C VAL A 277 -17.10 -9.54 12.91
N ARG A 278 -16.37 -10.50 12.32
CA ARG A 278 -16.93 -11.41 11.31
C ARG A 278 -18.06 -12.27 11.89
N ALA A 279 -17.90 -12.82 13.08
CA ALA A 279 -18.94 -13.61 13.74
C ALA A 279 -20.22 -12.79 13.99
N MET A 280 -20.09 -11.54 14.46
CA MET A 280 -21.24 -10.63 14.67
C MET A 280 -22.05 -10.39 13.39
N LEU A 281 -21.39 -10.37 12.23
CA LEU A 281 -22.06 -10.22 10.94
C LEU A 281 -22.84 -11.50 10.59
N HIS A 282 -22.21 -12.68 10.73
CA HIS A 282 -22.86 -13.96 10.42
C HIS A 282 -24.07 -14.27 11.31
N GLU A 283 -24.02 -13.93 12.61
CA GLU A 283 -25.14 -14.14 13.54
C GLU A 283 -26.39 -13.33 13.17
N ARG A 284 -26.22 -12.18 12.50
CA ARG A 284 -27.35 -11.35 12.05
C ARG A 284 -27.95 -11.80 10.72
N PHE A 285 -27.16 -12.37 9.82
CA PHE A 285 -27.67 -12.85 8.52
C PHE A 285 -28.31 -14.24 8.59
N ALA A 286 -27.99 -15.07 9.60
CA ALA A 286 -28.70 -16.34 9.83
C ALA A 286 -30.13 -16.15 10.36
N GLY A 287 -30.45 -14.98 10.94
CA GLY A 287 -31.78 -14.67 11.49
C GLY A 287 -32.76 -14.03 10.50
N SER A 288 -32.32 -13.63 9.30
CA SER A 288 -33.17 -12.95 8.30
C SER A 288 -33.82 -13.87 7.27
N ASP A 289 -33.43 -15.15 7.21
CA ASP A 289 -33.96 -16.14 6.25
C ASP A 289 -35.17 -16.96 6.76
N LEU A 290 -35.70 -16.67 7.96
CA LEU A 290 -36.86 -17.38 8.54
C LEU A 290 -38.17 -16.57 8.48
N GLY A 291 -38.28 -15.59 7.58
CA GLY A 291 -39.34 -14.57 7.60
C GLY A 291 -40.22 -14.45 6.36
N THR A 292 -40.41 -15.50 5.55
CA THR A 292 -41.46 -15.53 4.52
C THR A 292 -41.99 -16.94 4.35
N ASP A 293 -42.95 -17.35 5.20
CA ASP A 293 -43.93 -18.40 4.90
C ASP A 293 -44.99 -18.44 6.02
N GLN A 294 -45.98 -17.55 5.95
CA GLN A 294 -47.32 -17.57 6.59
C GLN A 294 -47.94 -16.18 6.38
N GLU A 295 -49.13 -15.95 5.81
CA GLU A 295 -50.34 -16.75 5.68
C GLU A 295 -51.12 -16.40 4.38
N SER A 296 -51.92 -17.40 4.01
CA SER A 296 -52.99 -17.49 3.01
C SER A 296 -54.03 -16.37 3.01
#